data_AF-A0A355V865-F1
#
_entry.id   AF-A0A355V865-F1
#
_cell.length_a   1.000
_cell.length_b   1.000
_cell.length_c   1.000
_cell.angle_alpha   90.00
_cell.angle_beta   90.00
_cell.angle_gamma   90.00
#
_symmetry.space_group_name_H-M   'P 1'
#
loop_
_entity.id
_entity.type
_entity.pdbx_description
1 polymer ?
#
loop_
_entity_poly.entity_id
_entity_poly.type
_entity_poly.pdbx_seq_one_letter_code
_entity_poly.pdbx_strand_id
1 'polypeptide(L)'
;MPAKSTSSHKSPVSSYQTGVGLLIFFIVLFSVAATVTLSALNNRIAARTDNNTVYPELLEAKEALLAFAMFHTGLSANDNGPGRLPCPDTNNDKFSNNDCDDNSTIGRLPVEYSFPALKSPADFVFTTRNDDSRFWYALSEGFGFDPSTPTPALNTSTESTLTLNGQDDIVALIIDAGVAVGTQTRPNNNRANYLEGGNQLGTDFVTVPPTLGEFNDRMVAITEAELRAAMTLRVAQSIRQVIVENSLAISSEPELQAAMTNLGPSWYSPESWNVSDFNEVSPGIITFEFANCDNILFTLNLNVGTLDRSGQSCTGI
;
A
#
# COMPACT_ATOMS: atom_id res chain seq x y z
N MET A 1 3.77 20.95 -110.17
CA MET A 1 3.49 19.51 -110.44
C MET A 1 4.39 18.66 -109.53
N PRO A 2 3.95 17.48 -109.08
CA PRO A 2 3.75 17.20 -107.64
C PRO A 2 4.83 16.33 -106.96
N ALA A 3 4.67 16.24 -105.64
CA ALA A 3 5.45 15.52 -104.63
C ALA A 3 5.24 13.99 -104.56
N LYS A 4 6.16 13.28 -103.89
CA LYS A 4 5.94 12.00 -103.17
C LYS A 4 7.14 11.75 -102.22
N SER A 5 7.07 12.06 -100.92
CA SER A 5 6.51 11.29 -99.80
C SER A 5 7.24 9.97 -99.52
N THR A 6 8.10 9.99 -98.49
CA THR A 6 8.69 8.81 -97.84
C THR A 6 7.94 8.51 -96.53
N SER A 7 7.50 7.27 -96.39
CA SER A 7 6.76 6.74 -95.24
C SER A 7 7.72 6.30 -94.13
N SER A 8 7.47 6.77 -92.90
CA SER A 8 8.16 6.33 -91.68
C SER A 8 7.27 5.30 -90.97
N HIS A 9 7.78 4.09 -90.81
CA HIS A 9 7.12 3.00 -90.11
C HIS A 9 7.40 3.11 -88.60
N LYS A 10 6.37 3.37 -87.79
CA LYS A 10 6.44 3.28 -86.32
C LYS A 10 5.85 1.96 -85.87
N SER A 11 6.64 1.14 -85.18
CA SER A 11 6.18 -0.04 -84.45
C SER A 11 5.47 0.37 -83.14
N PRO A 12 4.44 -0.36 -82.68
CA PRO A 12 3.75 -0.06 -81.44
C PRO A 12 4.55 -0.58 -80.23
N VAL A 13 4.70 0.25 -79.20
CA VAL A 13 5.23 -0.16 -77.89
C VAL A 13 4.05 -0.68 -77.05
N SER A 14 4.14 -1.92 -76.55
CA SER A 14 3.08 -2.54 -75.74
C SER A 14 3.04 -1.97 -74.33
N SER A 15 1.85 -1.57 -73.87
CA SER A 15 1.60 -1.18 -72.49
C SER A 15 1.40 -2.41 -71.59
N TYR A 16 2.41 -2.75 -70.78
CA TYR A 16 2.24 -3.66 -69.64
C TYR A 16 2.20 -2.86 -68.34
N GLN A 17 1.07 -2.26 -67.99
CA GLN A 17 0.89 -1.64 -66.67
C GLN A 17 -0.58 -1.75 -66.24
N THR A 18 -0.87 -2.75 -65.40
CA THR A 18 -2.08 -2.77 -64.55
C THR A 18 -1.95 -3.76 -63.37
N GLY A 19 -0.97 -4.68 -63.37
CA GLY A 19 -0.73 -5.60 -62.24
C GLY A 19 0.16 -5.08 -61.11
N VAL A 20 1.16 -4.24 -61.41
CA VAL A 20 2.17 -3.81 -60.42
C VAL A 20 1.61 -2.83 -59.38
N GLY A 21 0.67 -1.96 -59.77
CA GLY A 21 0.07 -0.99 -58.86
C GLY A 21 -0.72 -1.64 -57.71
N LEU A 22 -1.43 -2.73 -58.01
CA LEU A 22 -2.20 -3.47 -57.00
C LEU A 22 -1.26 -4.18 -56.02
N LEU A 23 -0.14 -4.72 -56.51
CA LEU A 23 0.85 -5.43 -55.69
C LEU A 23 1.56 -4.47 -54.72
N ILE A 24 1.96 -3.28 -55.20
CA ILE A 24 2.53 -2.23 -54.35
C ILE A 24 1.50 -1.76 -53.31
N PHE A 25 0.25 -1.57 -53.70
CA PHE A 25 -0.82 -1.18 -52.78
C PHE A 25 -1.01 -2.21 -51.66
N PHE A 26 -1.07 -3.51 -51.99
CA PHE A 26 -1.16 -4.57 -50.98
C PHE A 26 0.07 -4.62 -50.06
N ILE A 27 1.29 -4.46 -50.60
CA ILE A 27 2.50 -4.44 -49.77
C ILE A 27 2.47 -3.29 -48.77
N VAL A 28 2.08 -2.09 -49.21
CA VAL A 28 1.95 -0.93 -48.33
C VAL A 28 0.88 -1.16 -47.28
N LEU A 29 -0.29 -1.70 -47.66
CA LEU A 29 -1.39 -1.98 -46.75
C LEU A 29 -1.01 -3.02 -45.69
N PHE A 30 -0.35 -4.11 -46.08
CA PHE A 30 0.14 -5.13 -45.15
C PHE A 30 1.24 -4.60 -44.23
N SER A 31 2.12 -3.75 -44.72
CA SER A 31 3.19 -3.15 -43.91
C SER A 31 2.64 -2.22 -42.84
N VAL A 32 1.63 -1.39 -43.19
CA VAL A 32 0.94 -0.52 -42.23
C VAL A 32 0.16 -1.35 -41.20
N ALA A 33 -0.59 -2.36 -41.64
CA ALA A 33 -1.33 -3.25 -40.74
C ALA A 33 -0.42 -4.03 -39.78
N ALA A 34 0.72 -4.54 -40.28
CA ALA A 34 1.73 -5.22 -39.47
C ALA A 34 2.33 -4.27 -38.43
N THR A 35 2.62 -3.02 -38.80
CA THR A 35 3.19 -2.03 -37.86
C THR A 35 2.20 -1.66 -36.75
N VAL A 36 0.93 -1.45 -37.09
CA VAL A 36 -0.13 -1.13 -36.11
C VAL A 36 -0.38 -2.31 -35.17
N THR A 37 -0.49 -3.52 -35.70
CA THR A 37 -0.70 -4.73 -34.88
C THR A 37 0.50 -5.03 -33.99
N LEU A 38 1.73 -4.87 -34.48
CA LEU A 38 2.95 -5.08 -33.70
C LEU A 38 3.07 -4.02 -32.59
N SER A 39 2.76 -2.76 -32.87
CA SER A 39 2.71 -1.69 -31.85
C SER A 39 1.67 -1.99 -30.77
N ALA A 40 0.46 -2.43 -31.17
CA ALA A 40 -0.58 -2.82 -30.21
C ALA A 40 -0.19 -4.04 -29.36
N LEU A 41 0.50 -5.03 -29.93
CA LEU A 41 1.04 -6.19 -29.22
C LEU A 41 2.16 -5.79 -28.26
N ASN A 42 3.08 -4.93 -28.70
CA ASN A 42 4.21 -4.47 -27.90
C ASN A 42 3.73 -3.67 -26.69
N ASN A 43 2.72 -2.81 -26.86
CA ASN A 43 2.11 -2.07 -25.75
C ASN A 43 1.42 -2.99 -24.73
N ARG A 44 0.77 -4.07 -25.19
CA ARG A 44 0.16 -5.07 -24.30
C ARG A 44 1.20 -5.88 -23.54
N ILE A 45 2.34 -6.20 -24.16
CA ILE A 45 3.44 -6.90 -23.49
C ILE A 45 4.09 -5.97 -22.47
N ALA A 46 4.39 -4.72 -22.83
CA ALA A 46 4.96 -3.73 -21.91
C ALA A 46 4.06 -3.49 -20.69
N ALA A 47 2.75 -3.27 -20.90
CA ALA A 47 1.80 -3.10 -19.79
C ALA A 47 1.68 -4.34 -18.88
N ARG A 48 1.79 -5.55 -19.44
CA ARG A 48 1.81 -6.79 -18.65
C ARG A 48 3.10 -6.95 -17.86
N THR A 49 4.25 -6.65 -18.47
CA THR A 49 5.55 -6.70 -17.78
C THR A 49 5.60 -5.70 -16.65
N ASP A 50 5.09 -4.48 -16.87
CA ASP A 50 5.01 -3.43 -15.86
C ASP A 50 4.11 -3.84 -14.68
N ASN A 51 2.95 -4.45 -14.94
CA ASN A 51 2.11 -4.99 -13.86
C ASN A 51 2.83 -6.11 -13.08
N ASN A 52 3.60 -6.97 -13.75
CA ASN A 52 4.33 -8.04 -13.07
C ASN A 52 5.47 -7.54 -12.18
N THR A 53 5.95 -6.30 -12.35
CA THR A 53 6.99 -5.70 -11.50
C THR A 53 6.40 -4.80 -10.42
N VAL A 54 5.36 -4.01 -10.75
CA VAL A 54 4.78 -3.03 -9.82
C VAL A 54 4.01 -3.68 -8.67
N TYR A 55 3.22 -4.73 -8.93
CA TYR A 55 2.45 -5.38 -7.86
C TYR A 55 3.31 -5.98 -6.74
N PRO A 56 4.41 -6.72 -7.05
CA PRO A 56 5.35 -7.15 -6.03
C PRO A 56 5.92 -5.99 -5.19
N GLU A 57 6.28 -4.86 -5.81
CA GLU A 57 6.81 -3.69 -5.10
C GLU A 57 5.75 -3.03 -4.20
N LEU A 58 4.48 -2.98 -4.63
CA LEU A 58 3.37 -2.51 -3.80
C LEU A 58 3.16 -3.42 -2.58
N LEU A 59 3.30 -4.74 -2.76
CA LEU A 59 3.20 -5.69 -1.65
C LEU A 59 4.40 -5.59 -0.70
N GLU A 60 5.62 -5.41 -1.20
CA GLU A 60 6.80 -5.18 -0.37
C GLU A 60 6.64 -3.91 0.48
N ALA A 61 6.14 -2.82 -0.12
CA ALA A 61 5.82 -1.59 0.61
C ALA A 61 4.76 -1.83 1.70
N LYS A 62 3.71 -2.61 1.38
CA LYS A 62 2.68 -3.01 2.35
C LYS A 62 3.27 -3.78 3.53
N GLU A 63 4.10 -4.77 3.26
CA GLU A 63 4.75 -5.59 4.29
C GLU A 63 5.70 -4.76 5.16
N ALA A 64 6.47 -3.84 4.57
CA ALA A 64 7.34 -2.93 5.30
C ALA A 64 6.54 -1.99 6.22
N LEU A 65 5.39 -1.49 5.78
CA LEU A 65 4.48 -0.67 6.59
C LEU A 65 3.86 -1.47 7.75
N LEU A 66 3.40 -2.69 7.51
CA LEU A 66 2.91 -3.58 8.57
C LEU A 66 4.02 -3.95 9.57
N ALA A 67 5.24 -4.18 9.10
CA ALA A 67 6.39 -4.41 9.96
C ALA A 67 6.71 -3.18 10.81
N PHE A 68 6.66 -1.97 10.23
CA PHE A 68 6.79 -0.73 10.99
C PHE A 68 5.75 -0.67 12.10
N ALA A 69 4.47 -0.86 11.78
CA ALA A 69 3.36 -0.84 12.75
C ALA A 69 3.56 -1.79 13.94
N MET A 70 4.26 -2.90 13.76
CA MET A 70 4.54 -3.85 14.84
C MET A 70 5.79 -3.49 15.64
N PHE A 71 6.85 -3.03 14.97
CA PHE A 71 8.20 -3.01 15.53
C PHE A 71 8.72 -1.61 15.85
N HIS A 72 8.02 -0.54 15.46
CA HIS A 72 8.44 0.82 15.82
C HIS A 72 8.35 1.10 17.33
N THR A 73 7.52 0.34 18.06
CA THR A 73 7.34 0.52 19.51
C THR A 73 8.65 0.30 20.26
N GLY A 74 8.92 1.15 21.25
CA GLY A 74 10.13 1.14 22.05
C GLY A 74 11.34 1.81 21.39
N LEU A 75 11.19 2.32 20.16
CA LEU A 75 12.27 2.95 19.40
C LEU A 75 12.24 4.49 19.45
N SER A 76 11.15 5.08 19.95
CA SER A 76 10.99 6.53 20.14
C SER A 76 10.79 6.89 21.62
N ALA A 77 11.12 8.12 21.98
CA ALA A 77 10.85 8.66 23.33
C ALA A 77 9.35 8.87 23.56
N ASN A 78 8.61 9.20 22.50
CA ASN A 78 7.15 9.27 22.46
C ASN A 78 6.65 8.00 21.76
N ASP A 79 6.61 6.91 22.50
CA ASP A 79 6.11 5.63 22.01
C ASP A 79 4.58 5.64 22.08
N ASN A 80 3.95 5.64 20.90
CA ASN A 80 2.49 5.71 20.73
C ASN A 80 1.87 4.33 20.45
N GLY A 81 2.53 3.27 20.94
CA GLY A 81 2.04 1.90 20.84
C GLY A 81 2.01 1.33 19.42
N PRO A 82 1.65 0.04 19.28
CA PRO A 82 1.65 -0.62 17.98
C PRO A 82 0.45 -0.19 17.12
N GLY A 83 0.57 -0.39 15.81
CA GLY A 83 -0.48 -0.09 14.83
C GLY A 83 -0.31 1.24 14.12
N ARG A 84 0.65 2.09 14.53
CA ARG A 84 0.88 3.38 13.86
C ARG A 84 1.66 3.17 12.57
N LEU A 85 1.37 3.98 11.57
CA LEU A 85 2.05 4.00 10.27
C LEU A 85 2.76 5.35 10.06
N PRO A 86 3.87 5.42 9.32
CA PRO A 86 4.54 6.69 9.03
C PRO A 86 3.58 7.66 8.34
N CYS A 87 3.71 8.95 8.61
CA CYS A 87 2.95 9.97 7.89
C CYS A 87 3.43 10.07 6.43
N PRO A 88 2.53 10.36 5.48
CA PRO A 88 2.92 10.61 4.09
C PRO A 88 3.91 11.77 3.97
N ASP A 89 4.82 11.66 3.01
CA ASP A 89 5.74 12.72 2.60
C ASP A 89 4.98 13.75 1.75
N THR A 90 4.67 14.91 2.33
CA THR A 90 3.92 15.97 1.67
C THR A 90 4.81 17.05 1.04
N ASN A 91 6.10 17.09 1.38
CA ASN A 91 7.03 18.14 0.94
C ASN A 91 8.09 17.63 -0.07
N ASN A 92 8.07 16.34 -0.38
CA ASN A 92 8.96 15.61 -1.27
C ASN A 92 10.43 15.54 -0.80
N ASP A 93 10.66 15.54 0.52
CA ASP A 93 12.00 15.40 1.10
C ASP A 93 12.44 13.93 1.32
N LYS A 94 11.55 12.98 1.01
CA LYS A 94 11.72 11.52 1.13
C LYS A 94 11.49 10.95 2.52
N PHE A 95 11.16 11.77 3.50
CA PHE A 95 10.94 11.35 4.88
C PHE A 95 9.46 11.42 5.24
N SER A 96 9.11 10.68 6.30
CA SER A 96 7.81 10.86 6.95
C SER A 96 7.73 12.28 7.48
N ASN A 97 6.62 12.94 7.22
CA ASN A 97 6.24 14.12 7.98
C ASN A 97 6.04 13.75 9.46
N ASN A 98 6.10 14.76 10.33
CA ASN A 98 5.81 14.56 11.76
C ASN A 98 4.34 14.84 12.08
N ASP A 99 3.62 15.57 11.22
CA ASP A 99 2.22 15.93 11.41
C ASP A 99 1.32 15.14 10.43
N CYS A 100 0.39 14.35 10.98
CA CYS A 100 -0.64 13.65 10.22
C CYS A 100 -2.00 14.37 10.34
N ASP A 101 -1.99 15.64 10.76
CA ASP A 101 -3.07 16.25 11.54
C ASP A 101 -4.17 16.91 10.69
N ASP A 102 -4.01 17.00 9.38
CA ASP A 102 -4.99 17.63 8.49
C ASP A 102 -5.56 16.61 7.47
N ASN A 103 -6.80 16.17 7.70
CA ASN A 103 -7.71 15.48 6.75
C ASN A 103 -7.03 14.44 5.83
N SER A 104 -7.02 13.16 6.23
CA SER A 104 -6.62 12.02 5.37
C SER A 104 -5.45 12.38 4.45
N THR A 105 -4.24 12.39 5.00
CA THR A 105 -3.08 12.92 4.29
C THR A 105 -2.80 12.00 3.09
N ILE A 106 -2.93 12.55 1.88
CA ILE A 106 -2.40 11.94 0.67
C ILE A 106 -1.11 12.67 0.33
N GLY A 107 0.00 11.94 0.40
CA GLY A 107 1.34 12.40 0.03
C GLY A 107 2.09 11.29 -0.70
N ARG A 108 3.41 11.40 -0.80
CA ARG A 108 4.24 10.30 -1.26
C ARG A 108 4.49 9.32 -0.13
N LEU A 109 4.71 8.06 -0.47
CA LEU A 109 5.27 7.11 0.48
C LEU A 109 6.69 7.60 0.86
N PRO A 110 7.01 7.74 2.16
CA PRO A 110 8.38 7.96 2.60
C PRO A 110 9.29 6.87 2.06
N VAL A 111 10.53 7.20 1.71
CA VAL A 111 11.51 6.19 1.27
C VAL A 111 11.93 5.34 2.45
N GLU A 112 12.21 6.01 3.57
CA GLU A 112 12.67 5.37 4.80
C GLU A 112 12.21 6.13 6.05
N TYR A 113 12.27 5.44 7.19
CA TYR A 113 12.14 6.02 8.52
C TYR A 113 13.29 5.56 9.40
N SER A 114 14.06 6.51 9.92
CA SER A 114 15.17 6.26 10.85
C SER A 114 14.80 6.69 12.26
N PHE A 115 15.26 5.95 13.26
CA PHE A 115 15.12 6.29 14.68
C PHE A 115 16.46 6.80 15.25
N PRO A 116 16.71 8.13 15.30
CA PRO A 116 18.02 8.68 15.66
C PRO A 116 18.45 8.36 17.10
N ALA A 117 17.49 8.02 17.97
CA ALA A 117 17.73 7.66 19.37
C ALA A 117 18.42 6.29 19.51
N LEU A 118 18.33 5.43 18.50
CA LEU A 118 19.01 4.14 18.47
C LEU A 118 20.40 4.34 17.87
N LYS A 119 21.45 3.97 18.60
CA LYS A 119 22.84 3.92 18.08
C LYS A 119 23.05 2.74 17.10
N SER A 120 22.01 2.31 16.39
CA SER A 120 21.96 1.16 15.47
C SER A 120 20.98 1.47 14.33
N PRO A 121 21.25 1.07 13.07
CA PRO A 121 20.39 1.37 11.94
C PRO A 121 19.17 0.44 11.94
N ALA A 122 18.19 0.71 12.80
CA ALA A 122 16.85 0.17 12.60
C ALA A 122 16.11 1.13 11.66
N ASP A 123 16.58 1.20 10.42
CA ASP A 123 15.95 1.98 9.37
C ASP A 123 14.89 1.10 8.71
N PHE A 124 13.65 1.58 8.70
CA PHE A 124 12.59 0.97 7.91
C PHE A 124 12.67 1.54 6.51
N VAL A 125 12.82 0.70 5.50
CA VAL A 125 12.78 1.11 4.09
C VAL A 125 11.44 0.67 3.52
N PHE A 126 10.64 1.61 3.04
CA PHE A 126 9.29 1.32 2.52
C PHE A 126 9.26 1.20 1.00
N THR A 127 10.17 1.88 0.31
CA THR A 127 10.28 1.79 -1.15
C THR A 127 11.66 2.19 -1.61
N THR A 128 12.14 1.54 -2.68
CA THR A 128 13.35 1.97 -3.39
C THR A 128 13.04 2.96 -4.51
N ARG A 129 11.77 3.26 -4.75
CA ARG A 129 11.35 4.19 -5.81
C ARG A 129 11.61 5.63 -5.42
N ASN A 130 11.90 6.42 -6.44
CA ASN A 130 12.36 7.79 -6.32
C ASN A 130 11.65 8.70 -7.32
N ASP A 131 11.64 9.98 -6.98
CA ASP A 131 11.14 11.07 -7.81
C ASP A 131 9.70 10.80 -8.31
N ASP A 132 9.43 10.98 -9.60
CA ASP A 132 8.08 10.86 -10.17
C ASP A 132 7.49 9.45 -10.05
N SER A 133 8.34 8.43 -9.98
CA SER A 133 7.94 7.01 -9.91
C SER A 133 7.55 6.54 -8.52
N ARG A 134 7.83 7.35 -7.49
CA ARG A 134 7.57 7.01 -6.09
C ARG A 134 6.08 6.83 -5.83
N PHE A 135 5.74 5.82 -5.03
CA PHE A 135 4.35 5.58 -4.68
C PHE A 135 3.73 6.80 -4.00
N TRP A 136 2.47 7.04 -4.31
CA TRP A 136 1.58 7.84 -3.50
C TRP A 136 1.09 6.99 -2.33
N TYR A 137 0.74 7.66 -1.25
CA TYR A 137 0.39 7.04 0.00
C TYR A 137 -0.71 7.86 0.67
N ALA A 138 -1.82 7.19 0.97
CA ALA A 138 -2.93 7.77 1.71
C ALA A 138 -3.03 7.04 3.06
N LEU A 139 -3.22 7.81 4.13
CA LEU A 139 -3.35 7.29 5.49
C LEU A 139 -4.64 7.80 6.12
N SER A 140 -5.38 6.89 6.74
CA SER A 140 -6.55 7.19 7.54
C SER A 140 -6.16 8.07 8.74
N GLU A 141 -7.00 9.04 9.05
CA GLU A 141 -6.84 9.88 10.23
C GLU A 141 -6.75 9.01 11.51
N GLY A 142 -5.89 9.39 12.45
CA GLY A 142 -5.69 8.67 13.71
C GLY A 142 -4.70 7.50 13.66
N PHE A 143 -4.30 7.04 12.47
CA PHE A 143 -3.33 5.92 12.32
C PHE A 143 -1.88 6.38 12.12
N GLY A 144 -1.65 7.69 12.08
CA GLY A 144 -0.33 8.31 11.92
C GLY A 144 0.59 8.13 13.12
N PHE A 145 1.87 7.86 12.84
CA PHE A 145 2.95 7.93 13.80
C PHE A 145 3.54 9.34 13.82
N ASP A 146 3.37 10.05 14.94
CA ASP A 146 4.06 11.30 15.22
C ASP A 146 5.02 11.12 16.43
N PRO A 147 6.35 11.22 16.23
CA PRO A 147 7.32 11.17 17.33
C PRO A 147 7.38 12.45 18.15
N SER A 148 6.77 13.55 17.70
CA SER A 148 6.87 14.90 18.26
C SER A 148 5.69 15.26 19.17
N THR A 149 4.49 14.73 18.90
CA THR A 149 3.31 14.94 19.74
C THR A 149 2.62 13.63 20.15
N PRO A 150 1.97 13.60 21.32
CA PRO A 150 1.08 12.49 21.68
C PRO A 150 -0.09 12.41 20.71
N THR A 151 -0.27 11.25 20.09
CA THR A 151 -1.39 10.99 19.18
C THR A 151 -2.62 10.48 19.93
N PRO A 152 -3.84 10.64 19.38
CA PRO A 152 -5.05 10.02 19.95
C PRO A 152 -4.90 8.51 20.07
N ALA A 153 -5.53 7.91 21.07
CA ALA A 153 -5.44 6.46 21.29
C ALA A 153 -5.87 5.63 20.06
N LEU A 154 -5.02 4.70 19.64
CA LEU A 154 -5.20 3.65 18.67
C LEU A 154 -5.27 2.28 19.36
N ASN A 155 -6.42 1.64 19.19
CA ASN A 155 -6.68 0.29 19.69
C ASN A 155 -7.64 -0.43 18.74
N THR A 156 -8.14 -1.60 19.15
CA THR A 156 -9.03 -2.42 18.31
C THR A 156 -10.40 -1.81 18.05
N SER A 157 -10.76 -0.71 18.70
CA SER A 157 -12.00 0.05 18.42
C SER A 157 -11.80 1.27 17.53
N THR A 158 -10.56 1.59 17.14
CA THR A 158 -10.29 2.69 16.23
C THR A 158 -10.74 2.32 14.82
N GLU A 159 -11.62 3.15 14.27
CA GLU A 159 -12.17 3.02 12.92
C GLU A 159 -11.38 3.88 11.94
N SER A 160 -11.21 3.36 10.74
CA SER A 160 -10.61 4.04 9.60
C SER A 160 -11.62 4.90 8.84
N THR A 161 -11.11 5.85 8.06
CA THR A 161 -11.93 6.80 7.32
C THR A 161 -11.76 6.69 5.81
N LEU A 162 -10.85 5.86 5.30
CA LEU A 162 -10.67 5.67 3.86
C LEU A 162 -11.60 4.57 3.35
N THR A 163 -11.99 4.70 2.08
CA THR A 163 -12.74 3.67 1.36
C THR A 163 -12.03 3.28 0.07
N LEU A 164 -12.20 2.03 -0.35
CA LEU A 164 -11.69 1.54 -1.64
C LEU A 164 -12.79 0.82 -2.42
N ASN A 165 -13.21 1.39 -3.55
CA ASN A 165 -14.36 0.91 -4.33
C ASN A 165 -15.65 0.78 -3.48
N GLY A 166 -15.82 1.66 -2.49
CA GLY A 166 -16.92 1.60 -1.52
C GLY A 166 -16.80 0.51 -0.45
N GLN A 167 -15.65 -0.17 -0.37
CA GLN A 167 -15.30 -0.97 0.81
C GLN A 167 -14.88 -0.03 1.94
N ASP A 168 -15.54 -0.25 3.09
CA ASP A 168 -15.15 0.13 4.46
C ASP A 168 -13.67 -0.16 4.80
N ASP A 169 -13.26 0.03 6.05
CA ASP A 169 -12.12 -0.65 6.67
C ASP A 169 -10.71 -0.43 6.09
N ILE A 170 -10.49 0.62 5.30
CA ILE A 170 -9.17 0.91 4.73
C ILE A 170 -8.37 1.85 5.62
N VAL A 171 -7.29 1.33 6.21
CA VAL A 171 -6.37 2.13 7.03
C VAL A 171 -5.41 2.93 6.16
N ALA A 172 -4.86 2.32 5.11
CA ALA A 172 -3.91 2.99 4.24
C ALA A 172 -3.96 2.44 2.82
N LEU A 173 -3.55 3.26 1.85
CA LEU A 173 -3.43 2.88 0.44
C LEU A 173 -2.03 3.23 -0.07
N ILE A 174 -1.38 2.26 -0.71
CA ILE A 174 -0.15 2.47 -1.47
C ILE A 174 -0.54 2.49 -2.94
N ILE A 175 -0.27 3.60 -3.60
CA ILE A 175 -0.81 3.92 -4.92
C ILE A 175 0.34 4.16 -5.89
N ASP A 176 0.37 3.37 -6.94
CA ASP A 176 1.17 3.60 -8.13
C ASP A 176 0.35 4.37 -9.16
N ALA A 177 0.82 5.56 -9.52
CA ALA A 177 0.17 6.45 -10.49
C ALA A 177 0.32 6.01 -11.96
N GLY A 178 0.85 4.81 -12.22
CA GLY A 178 1.15 4.33 -13.56
C GLY A 178 2.07 5.25 -14.38
N VAL A 179 2.05 5.04 -15.69
CA VAL A 179 2.69 5.93 -16.67
C VAL A 179 1.87 7.20 -16.86
N ALA A 180 2.51 8.33 -17.20
CA ALA A 180 1.77 9.55 -17.49
C ALA A 180 0.79 9.34 -18.66
N VAL A 181 -0.47 9.77 -18.47
CA VAL A 181 -1.54 9.65 -19.47
C VAL A 181 -1.91 11.01 -20.06
N GLY A 182 -2.40 11.02 -21.30
CA GLY A 182 -2.88 12.23 -21.97
C GLY A 182 -1.87 13.37 -22.01
N THR A 183 -2.25 14.50 -21.41
CA THR A 183 -1.43 15.71 -21.30
C THR A 183 -0.86 15.92 -19.89
N GLN A 184 -0.85 14.87 -19.07
CA GLN A 184 -0.37 14.95 -17.70
C GLN A 184 1.11 15.36 -17.69
N THR A 185 1.44 16.35 -16.85
CA THR A 185 2.83 16.74 -16.57
C THR A 185 3.07 16.55 -15.09
N ARG A 186 4.22 15.98 -14.73
CA ARG A 186 4.56 15.56 -13.35
C ARG A 186 5.72 16.39 -12.77
N PRO A 187 5.64 17.74 -12.69
CA PRO A 187 6.81 18.55 -12.35
C PRO A 187 7.03 18.77 -10.85
N ASN A 188 6.11 18.31 -9.98
CA ASN A 188 6.06 18.70 -8.57
C ASN A 188 5.42 17.61 -7.69
N ASN A 189 5.26 17.89 -6.39
CA ASN A 189 4.60 16.99 -5.43
C ASN A 189 3.09 17.24 -5.31
N ASN A 190 2.41 17.59 -6.40
CA ASN A 190 0.96 17.77 -6.39
C ASN A 190 0.27 16.52 -6.94
N ARG A 191 -0.45 15.79 -6.08
CA ARG A 191 -1.19 14.56 -6.44
C ARG A 191 -2.13 14.70 -7.63
N ALA A 192 -2.71 15.88 -7.85
CA ALA A 192 -3.57 16.15 -9.02
C ALA A 192 -2.83 16.05 -10.36
N ASN A 193 -1.50 16.08 -10.36
CA ASN A 193 -0.65 15.90 -11.53
C ASN A 193 -0.27 14.43 -11.78
N TYR A 194 -0.73 13.49 -10.95
CA TYR A 194 -0.30 12.08 -11.00
C TYR A 194 -1.46 11.10 -10.91
N LEU A 195 -2.43 11.35 -10.03
CA LEU A 195 -3.55 10.43 -9.77
C LEU A 195 -4.77 10.79 -10.62
N GLU A 196 -5.56 9.80 -10.98
CA GLU A 196 -6.74 9.95 -11.83
C GLU A 196 -8.03 9.44 -11.17
N GLY A 197 -9.16 9.64 -11.85
CA GLY A 197 -10.42 8.98 -11.49
C GLY A 197 -11.05 9.42 -10.16
N GLY A 198 -10.53 10.46 -9.50
CA GLY A 198 -10.99 10.91 -8.17
C GLY A 198 -9.99 10.63 -7.06
N ASN A 199 -9.00 9.75 -7.29
CA ASN A 199 -7.98 9.35 -6.30
C ASN A 199 -7.06 10.51 -5.85
N GLN A 200 -7.12 11.66 -6.52
CA GLN A 200 -6.38 12.86 -6.15
C GLN A 200 -6.97 13.63 -4.94
N LEU A 201 -8.15 13.28 -4.44
CA LEU A 201 -8.84 14.04 -3.37
C LEU A 201 -9.64 13.14 -2.44
N GLY A 202 -9.82 13.60 -1.20
CA GLY A 202 -10.75 13.00 -0.24
C GLY A 202 -10.28 11.66 0.32
N THR A 203 -11.26 10.86 0.74
CA THR A 203 -11.08 9.56 1.40
C THR A 203 -11.55 8.39 0.56
N ASP A 204 -12.18 8.65 -0.59
CA ASP A 204 -12.80 7.63 -1.43
C ASP A 204 -11.94 7.31 -2.66
N PHE A 205 -11.38 6.10 -2.67
CA PHE A 205 -10.49 5.65 -3.73
C PHE A 205 -11.15 4.59 -4.61
N VAL A 206 -10.73 4.51 -5.86
CA VAL A 206 -11.26 3.57 -6.84
C VAL A 206 -10.14 2.91 -7.63
N THR A 207 -10.37 1.66 -8.03
CA THR A 207 -9.52 0.89 -8.95
C THR A 207 -10.04 0.86 -10.39
N VAL A 208 -11.24 1.41 -10.59
CA VAL A 208 -11.90 1.54 -11.88
C VAL A 208 -12.47 2.96 -11.95
N PRO A 209 -12.24 3.72 -13.03
CA PRO A 209 -12.67 5.10 -13.05
C PRO A 209 -14.21 5.19 -13.07
N PRO A 210 -14.80 6.20 -12.41
CA PRO A 210 -16.25 6.41 -12.40
C PRO A 210 -16.79 6.85 -13.78
N THR A 211 -15.91 7.33 -14.67
CA THR A 211 -16.23 7.74 -16.03
C THR A 211 -15.26 7.11 -17.02
N LEU A 212 -15.67 6.97 -18.29
CA LEU A 212 -14.75 6.52 -19.35
C LEU A 212 -13.68 7.59 -19.57
N GLY A 213 -12.45 7.29 -19.16
CA GLY A 213 -11.30 8.19 -19.25
C GLY A 213 -9.97 7.43 -19.17
N GLU A 214 -8.87 8.17 -19.29
CA GLU A 214 -7.53 7.63 -19.02
C GLU A 214 -7.39 7.42 -17.51
N PHE A 215 -7.21 6.16 -17.12
CA PHE A 215 -7.06 5.74 -15.73
C PHE A 215 -6.09 4.57 -15.70
N ASN A 216 -5.01 4.71 -14.93
CA ASN A 216 -4.05 3.64 -14.76
C ASN A 216 -3.44 3.59 -13.35
N ASP A 217 -4.08 4.24 -12.37
CA ASP A 217 -3.76 4.05 -10.97
C ASP A 217 -3.88 2.57 -10.58
N ARG A 218 -2.84 2.05 -9.93
CA ARG A 218 -2.79 0.72 -9.33
C ARG A 218 -2.55 0.89 -7.85
N MET A 219 -3.21 0.11 -7.01
CA MET A 219 -3.04 0.27 -5.57
C MET A 219 -3.22 -1.03 -4.80
N VAL A 220 -2.66 -1.03 -3.61
CA VAL A 220 -2.84 -2.06 -2.59
C VAL A 220 -3.25 -1.36 -1.30
N ALA A 221 -4.26 -1.92 -0.62
CA ALA A 221 -4.73 -1.42 0.66
C ALA A 221 -4.09 -2.16 1.84
N ILE A 222 -3.96 -1.48 2.96
CA ILE A 222 -3.86 -2.06 4.31
C ILE A 222 -5.24 -1.92 4.94
N THR A 223 -5.86 -3.04 5.27
CA THR A 223 -7.18 -3.07 5.93
C THR A 223 -7.06 -2.97 7.45
N GLU A 224 -8.13 -2.57 8.13
CA GLU A 224 -8.25 -2.65 9.58
C GLU A 224 -7.98 -4.08 10.08
N ALA A 225 -8.51 -5.08 9.38
CA ALA A 225 -8.34 -6.48 9.74
C ALA A 225 -6.87 -6.92 9.78
N GLU A 226 -6.06 -6.47 8.81
CA GLU A 226 -4.63 -6.75 8.72
C GLU A 226 -3.85 -6.00 9.80
N LEU A 227 -4.12 -4.70 9.97
CA LEU A 227 -3.42 -3.91 10.98
C LEU A 227 -3.76 -4.37 12.39
N ARG A 228 -5.05 -4.63 12.68
CA ARG A 228 -5.52 -5.12 13.98
C ARG A 228 -4.90 -6.48 14.33
N ALA A 229 -4.78 -7.38 13.36
CA ALA A 229 -4.11 -8.67 13.57
C ALA A 229 -2.61 -8.50 13.92
N ALA A 230 -1.93 -7.53 13.29
CA ALA A 230 -0.53 -7.23 13.56
C ALA A 230 -0.34 -6.60 14.94
N MET A 231 -1.14 -5.58 15.29
CA MET A 231 -1.03 -4.88 16.57
C MET A 231 -1.44 -5.75 17.75
N THR A 232 -2.52 -6.55 17.66
CA THR A 232 -2.93 -7.45 18.75
C THR A 232 -1.87 -8.51 19.04
N LEU A 233 -1.19 -9.04 18.01
CA LEU A 233 -0.05 -9.93 18.21
C LEU A 233 1.09 -9.24 18.98
N ARG A 234 1.41 -7.99 18.63
CA ARG A 234 2.45 -7.22 19.34
C ARG A 234 2.07 -6.95 20.79
N VAL A 235 0.80 -6.64 21.07
CA VAL A 235 0.28 -6.44 22.43
C VAL A 235 0.30 -7.74 23.23
N ALA A 236 -0.14 -8.86 22.65
CA ALA A 236 -0.08 -10.17 23.28
C ALA A 236 1.36 -10.59 23.60
N GLN A 237 2.32 -10.25 22.74
CA GLN A 237 3.75 -10.46 23.02
C GLN A 237 4.23 -9.61 24.21
N SER A 238 3.79 -8.35 24.32
CA SER A 238 4.09 -7.50 25.49
C SER A 238 3.47 -8.08 26.77
N ILE A 239 2.23 -8.57 26.71
CA ILE A 239 1.56 -9.26 27.84
C ILE A 239 2.40 -10.46 28.29
N ARG A 240 2.76 -11.33 27.35
CA ARG A 240 3.64 -12.47 27.62
C ARG A 240 4.94 -12.02 28.29
N GLN A 241 5.59 -11.00 27.74
CA GLN A 241 6.87 -10.50 28.24
C GLN A 241 6.75 -10.05 29.70
N VAL A 242 5.76 -9.20 30.01
CA VAL A 242 5.51 -8.70 31.36
C VAL A 242 5.29 -9.84 32.35
N ILE A 243 4.44 -10.81 32.00
CA ILE A 243 4.10 -11.91 32.90
C ILE A 243 5.31 -12.82 33.13
N VAL A 244 6.02 -13.22 32.07
CA VAL A 244 7.13 -14.17 32.15
C VAL A 244 8.33 -13.54 32.86
N GLU A 245 8.72 -12.32 32.51
CA GLU A 245 9.88 -11.64 33.11
C GLU A 245 9.69 -11.35 34.60
N ASN A 246 8.44 -11.09 35.03
CA ASN A 246 8.12 -10.82 36.42
C ASN A 246 7.58 -12.04 37.19
N SER A 247 7.53 -13.21 36.55
CA SER A 247 7.01 -14.46 37.15
C SER A 247 5.64 -14.29 37.81
N LEU A 248 4.73 -13.57 37.14
CA LEU A 248 3.42 -13.24 37.69
C LEU A 248 2.46 -14.44 37.59
N ALA A 249 1.70 -14.68 38.65
CA ALA A 249 0.56 -15.59 38.63
C ALA A 249 -0.69 -14.78 38.31
N ILE A 250 -1.15 -14.85 37.06
CA ILE A 250 -2.35 -14.15 36.58
C ILE A 250 -3.47 -15.17 36.40
N SER A 251 -4.59 -14.96 37.09
CA SER A 251 -5.76 -15.85 37.08
C SER A 251 -7.05 -15.13 36.71
N SER A 252 -7.01 -13.81 36.52
CA SER A 252 -8.16 -13.00 36.14
C SER A 252 -7.79 -11.80 35.29
N GLU A 253 -8.76 -11.29 34.52
CA GLU A 253 -8.60 -10.08 33.70
C GLU A 253 -8.19 -8.84 34.52
N PRO A 254 -8.76 -8.55 35.72
CA PRO A 254 -8.32 -7.40 36.51
C PRO A 254 -6.86 -7.51 36.99
N GLU A 255 -6.38 -8.72 37.27
CA GLU A 255 -4.96 -8.96 37.61
C GLU A 255 -4.06 -8.69 36.40
N LEU A 256 -4.47 -9.14 35.21
CA LEU A 256 -3.76 -8.86 33.96
C LEU A 256 -3.69 -7.35 33.71
N GLN A 257 -4.82 -6.66 33.81
CA GLN A 257 -4.89 -5.22 33.59
C GLN A 257 -4.00 -4.47 34.60
N ALA A 258 -4.05 -4.84 35.88
CA ALA A 258 -3.19 -4.25 36.90
C ALA A 258 -1.70 -4.51 36.62
N ALA A 259 -1.33 -5.71 36.16
CA ALA A 259 0.04 -6.02 35.78
C ALA A 259 0.51 -5.16 34.60
N MET A 260 -0.30 -5.05 33.54
CA MET A 260 0.06 -4.27 32.35
C MET A 260 0.10 -2.77 32.63
N THR A 261 -0.77 -2.23 33.49
CA THR A 261 -0.70 -0.83 33.90
C THR A 261 0.54 -0.50 34.71
N ASN A 262 1.00 -1.42 35.56
CA ASN A 262 2.14 -1.17 36.45
C ASN A 262 3.51 -1.51 35.84
N LEU A 263 3.56 -2.55 35.02
CA LEU A 263 4.81 -3.16 34.53
C LEU A 263 4.89 -3.20 33.00
N GLY A 264 3.79 -2.89 32.31
CA GLY A 264 3.75 -2.88 30.86
C GLY A 264 4.46 -1.68 30.23
N PRO A 265 4.58 -1.70 28.89
CA PRO A 265 5.12 -0.56 28.15
C PRO A 265 4.33 0.73 28.42
N SER A 266 5.00 1.88 28.36
CA SER A 266 4.40 3.18 28.65
C SER A 266 3.20 3.52 27.77
N TRP A 267 3.14 2.98 26.56
CA TRP A 267 2.01 3.15 25.64
C TRP A 267 0.79 2.31 26.01
N TYR A 268 0.89 1.25 26.81
CA TYR A 268 -0.24 0.33 27.02
C TYR A 268 -1.46 1.03 27.63
N SER A 269 -1.25 1.84 28.67
CA SER A 269 -2.35 2.49 29.40
C SER A 269 -2.98 3.65 28.62
N PRO A 270 -2.22 4.57 28.00
CA PRO A 270 -2.80 5.63 27.16
C PRO A 270 -3.66 5.11 26.01
N GLU A 271 -3.26 3.99 25.40
CA GLU A 271 -3.93 3.41 24.24
C GLU A 271 -5.23 2.66 24.61
N SER A 272 -5.47 2.42 25.90
CA SER A 272 -6.69 1.76 26.40
C SER A 272 -6.95 0.38 25.79
N TRP A 273 -5.91 -0.45 25.68
CA TRP A 273 -6.03 -1.83 25.19
C TRP A 273 -6.93 -2.66 26.11
N ASN A 274 -8.02 -3.18 25.54
CA ASN A 274 -8.98 -4.00 26.27
C ASN A 274 -8.83 -5.46 25.83
N VAL A 275 -8.38 -6.28 26.78
CA VAL A 275 -8.43 -7.74 26.66
C VAL A 275 -9.88 -8.18 26.93
N SER A 276 -10.40 -9.06 26.08
CA SER A 276 -11.72 -9.69 26.25
C SER A 276 -11.58 -11.19 26.43
N ASP A 277 -12.64 -11.83 26.90
CA ASP A 277 -12.77 -13.29 26.98
C ASP A 277 -11.58 -13.99 27.66
N PHE A 278 -11.06 -13.35 28.72
CA PHE A 278 -10.00 -13.89 29.55
C PHE A 278 -10.49 -15.14 30.28
N ASN A 279 -9.77 -16.25 30.12
CA ASN A 279 -10.08 -17.51 30.78
C ASN A 279 -8.79 -18.23 31.23
N GLU A 280 -8.76 -18.73 32.47
CA GLU A 280 -7.76 -19.71 32.88
C GLU A 280 -8.27 -21.12 32.55
N VAL A 281 -7.72 -21.72 31.50
CA VAL A 281 -8.15 -23.05 31.01
C VAL A 281 -7.64 -24.15 31.95
N SER A 282 -6.45 -23.97 32.51
CA SER A 282 -5.85 -24.83 33.53
C SER A 282 -4.75 -24.06 34.27
N PRO A 283 -4.26 -24.53 35.42
CA PRO A 283 -3.21 -23.84 36.18
C PRO A 283 -2.01 -23.43 35.31
N GLY A 284 -1.83 -22.12 35.14
CA GLY A 284 -0.74 -21.56 34.35
C GLY A 284 -0.93 -21.62 32.83
N ILE A 285 -2.16 -21.86 32.34
CA ILE A 285 -2.53 -21.70 30.93
C ILE A 285 -3.74 -20.78 30.86
N ILE A 286 -3.51 -19.58 30.31
CA ILE A 286 -4.55 -18.58 30.12
C ILE A 286 -4.84 -18.40 28.64
N THR A 287 -6.08 -18.12 28.32
CA THR A 287 -6.50 -17.71 26.98
C THR A 287 -7.19 -16.37 27.05
N PHE A 288 -7.04 -15.57 26.00
CA PHE A 288 -7.69 -14.28 25.89
C PHE A 288 -7.82 -13.83 24.45
N GLU A 289 -8.74 -12.90 24.22
CA GLU A 289 -8.99 -12.24 22.95
C GLU A 289 -8.83 -10.73 23.14
N PHE A 290 -8.97 -9.97 22.05
CA PHE A 290 -9.11 -8.52 22.13
C PHE A 290 -10.46 -8.15 21.56
N ALA A 291 -11.13 -7.17 22.17
CA ALA A 291 -12.41 -6.69 21.68
C ALA A 291 -12.33 -6.31 20.19
N ASN A 292 -13.35 -6.64 19.39
CA ASN A 292 -13.38 -6.43 17.93
C ASN A 292 -12.30 -7.23 17.16
N CYS A 293 -11.81 -8.30 17.78
CA CYS A 293 -10.87 -9.25 17.19
C CYS A 293 -11.15 -10.68 17.70
N ASP A 294 -12.43 -11.02 17.80
CA ASP A 294 -12.96 -12.21 18.48
C ASP A 294 -12.64 -13.53 17.76
N ASN A 295 -12.01 -13.46 16.59
CA ASN A 295 -11.56 -14.62 15.81
C ASN A 295 -10.05 -14.88 15.96
N ILE A 296 -9.36 -14.14 16.82
CA ILE A 296 -7.99 -14.41 17.24
C ILE A 296 -7.96 -14.73 18.74
N LEU A 297 -7.81 -16.01 19.05
CA LEU A 297 -7.57 -16.49 20.42
C LEU A 297 -6.08 -16.63 20.67
N PHE A 298 -5.60 -15.94 21.71
CA PHE A 298 -4.25 -16.08 22.23
C PHE A 298 -4.23 -17.10 23.37
N THR A 299 -3.29 -18.03 23.36
CA THR A 299 -3.06 -18.99 24.44
C THR A 299 -1.66 -18.76 25.00
N LEU A 300 -1.57 -18.35 26.26
CA LEU A 300 -0.31 -18.14 26.96
C LEU A 300 -0.11 -19.26 27.98
N ASN A 301 0.94 -20.06 27.79
CA ASN A 301 1.38 -21.04 28.76
C ASN A 301 2.47 -20.43 29.66
N LEU A 302 2.10 -20.10 30.89
CA LEU A 302 2.96 -19.48 31.90
C LEU A 302 4.08 -20.41 32.37
N ASN A 303 3.86 -21.73 32.32
CA ASN A 303 4.84 -22.70 32.80
C ASN A 303 6.06 -22.82 31.89
N VAL A 304 5.88 -22.62 30.59
CA VAL A 304 6.96 -22.68 29.58
C VAL A 304 7.21 -21.34 28.89
N GLY A 305 6.40 -20.32 29.19
CA GLY A 305 6.47 -19.01 28.58
C GLY A 305 6.24 -19.04 27.07
N THR A 306 5.27 -19.81 26.56
CA THR A 306 4.91 -19.84 25.13
C THR A 306 3.63 -19.07 24.87
N LEU A 307 3.57 -18.31 23.77
CA LEU A 307 2.37 -17.65 23.28
C LEU A 307 2.00 -18.28 21.94
N ASP A 308 0.86 -18.94 21.91
CA ASP A 308 0.25 -19.49 20.72
C ASP A 308 -0.92 -18.61 20.28
N ARG A 309 -1.19 -18.61 18.97
CA ARG A 309 -2.27 -17.85 18.36
C ARG A 309 -3.06 -18.77 17.44
N SER A 310 -4.38 -18.83 17.62
CA SER A 310 -5.29 -19.39 16.62
C SER A 310 -6.05 -18.28 15.92
N GLY A 311 -6.23 -18.38 14.59
CA GLY A 311 -6.76 -17.29 13.76
C GLY A 311 -5.65 -16.45 13.12
N GLN A 312 -5.96 -15.79 12.00
CA GLN A 312 -4.97 -15.07 11.19
C GLN A 312 -5.36 -13.61 10.86
N SER A 313 -6.60 -13.21 11.08
CA SER A 313 -7.14 -11.88 10.74
C SER A 313 -8.14 -11.48 11.80
N CYS A 314 -8.29 -10.19 12.14
CA CYS A 314 -9.45 -9.70 12.89
C CYS A 314 -10.58 -9.46 11.89
N THR A 315 -11.59 -10.31 11.81
CA THR A 315 -12.74 -10.01 10.94
C THR A 315 -13.67 -9.05 11.66
N GLY A 316 -13.92 -7.87 11.08
CA GLY A 316 -15.02 -7.01 11.49
C GLY A 316 -16.36 -7.75 11.28
N ILE A 317 -17.35 -7.39 12.11
CA ILE A 317 -18.74 -7.89 12.04
C ILE A 317 -19.35 -7.56 10.67
#